data_AF-A0A543CPZ5-F1
#
_entry.id   AF-A0A543CPZ5-F1
#
_cell.length_a   1.000
_cell.length_b   1.000
_cell.length_c   1.000
_cell.angle_alpha   90.00
_cell.angle_beta   90.00
_cell.angle_gamma   90.00
#
_symmetry.space_group_name_H-M   'P 1'
#
loop_
_entity.id
_entity.type
_entity.pdbx_description
1 polymer ?
#
loop_
_entity_poly.entity_id
_entity_poly.type
_entity_poly.pdbx_seq_one_letter_code
_entity_poly.pdbx_strand_id
1 'polypeptide(L)' 'MDSKARKAHFLAQSGRKELTPKQQKRLRKKENKLLSGRKRR' A
#
# COMPACT_ATOMS: atom_id res chain seq x y z
N MET A 1 6.30 8.65 2.17
CA MET A 1 5.29 8.25 1.16
C MET A 1 4.05 7.78 1.90
N ASP A 2 3.04 8.64 1.99
CA ASP A 2 1.79 8.36 2.70
C ASP A 2 1.03 7.18 2.09
N SER A 3 0.30 6.46 2.94
CA SER A 3 -0.55 5.33 2.53
C SER A 3 -1.55 5.74 1.44
N LYS A 4 -2.09 6.96 1.54
CA LYS A 4 -3.02 7.56 0.59
C LYS A 4 -2.39 7.74 -0.80
N ALA A 5 -1.15 8.21 -0.88
CA ALA A 5 -0.42 8.40 -2.13
C ALA A 5 -0.12 7.06 -2.83
N ARG A 6 0.28 6.03 -2.07
CA ARG A 6 0.51 4.69 -2.62
C ARG A 6 -0.76 4.02 -3.14
N LYS A 7 -1.88 4.17 -2.44
CA LYS A 7 -3.19 3.71 -2.92
C LYS A 7 -3.57 4.41 -4.23
N ALA A 8 -3.47 5.74 -4.27
CA ALA A 8 -3.81 6.52 -5.46
C ALA A 8 -2.94 6.14 -6.66
N HIS A 9 -1.62 5.98 -6.46
CA HIS A 9 -0.70 5.55 -7.51
C HIS A 9 -1.04 4.16 -8.06
N PHE A 10 -1.36 3.20 -7.18
CA PHE A 10 -1.76 1.86 -7.61
C PHE A 10 -3.07 1.88 -8.41
N LEU A 11 -4.05 2.68 -7.98
CA LEU A 11 -5.32 2.83 -8.69
C LEU A 11 -5.10 3.48 -10.07
N ALA A 12 -4.29 4.53 -10.14
CA ALA A 12 -3.93 5.21 -11.38
C ALA A 12 -3.21 4.26 -12.37
N GLN A 13 -2.22 3.49 -11.89
CA GLN A 13 -1.50 2.52 -12.74
C GLN A 13 -2.36 1.36 -13.23
N SER A 14 -3.33 0.92 -12.42
CA SER A 14 -4.19 -0.21 -12.77
C SER A 14 -5.43 0.19 -13.56
N GLY A 15 -5.70 1.50 -13.71
CA GLY A 15 -6.93 2.02 -14.32
C GLY A 15 -8.19 1.71 -13.52
N ARG A 16 -8.07 1.29 -12.25
CA ARG A 16 -9.19 0.87 -11.41
C ARG A 16 -9.63 2.01 -10.49
N LYS A 17 -10.94 2.12 -10.27
CA LYS A 17 -11.51 3.08 -9.30
C LYS A 17 -11.35 2.61 -7.85
N GLU A 18 -11.34 1.29 -7.63
CA GLU A 18 -11.27 0.70 -6.30
C GLU A 18 -10.33 -0.51 -6.21
N LEU A 19 -9.83 -0.74 -5.00
CA LEU A 19 -9.00 -1.89 -4.66
C LEU A 19 -9.87 -3.03 -4.18
N THR A 20 -9.60 -4.24 -4.66
CA THR A 20 -10.23 -5.44 -4.09
C THR A 20 -9.79 -5.63 -2.63
N PRO A 21 -10.60 -6.30 -1.78
CA PRO A 21 -10.22 -6.57 -0.39
C PRO A 21 -8.85 -7.26 -0.25
N LYS A 22 -8.53 -8.15 -1.20
CA LYS A 22 -7.22 -8.83 -1.27
C LYS A 22 -6.08 -7.86 -1.55
N GLN A 23 -6.27 -6.90 -2.46
CA GLN A 23 -5.28 -5.87 -2.77
C GLN A 23 -5.09 -4.92 -1.59
N GLN A 24 -6.17 -4.48 -0.93
CA GLN A 24 -6.10 -3.65 0.27
C GLN A 24 -5.31 -4.33 1.39
N LYS A 25 -5.57 -5.62 1.65
CA LYS A 25 -4.82 -6.40 2.65
C LYS A 25 -3.34 -6.49 2.32
N ARG A 26 -2.97 -6.70 1.06
CA ARG A 26 -1.54 -6.71 0.63
C ARG A 26 -0.88 -5.35 0.81
N LEU A 27 -1.59 -4.27 0.51
CA LEU A 27 -1.06 -2.91 0.63
C LEU A 27 -0.77 -2.55 2.10
N ARG A 28 -1.71 -2.85 3.01
CA ARG A 28 -1.52 -2.71 4.47
C ARG A 28 -0.36 -3.56 5.00
N LYS A 29 -0.22 -4.81 4.52
CA LYS A 29 0.92 -5.67 4.91
C LYS A 29 2.27 -5.08 4.47
N LYS A 30 2.35 -4.52 3.26
CA LYS A 30 3.56 -3.82 2.78
C LYS A 30 3.86 -2.57 3.62
N GLU A 31 2.83 -1.81 4.00
CA GLU A 31 2.98 -0.66 4.90
C GLU A 31 3.54 -1.06 6.25
N ASN A 32 2.96 -2.06 6.90
CA ASN A 32 3.44 -2.55 8.19
C ASN A 32 4.88 -3.09 8.13
N LYS A 33 5.26 -3.76 7.03
CA LYS A 33 6.64 -4.24 6.83
C LYS A 33 7.65 -3.10 6.70
N LEU A 34 7.29 -2.01 6.02
CA LEU A 34 8.15 -0.83 5.90
C LEU A 34 8.30 -0.09 7.22
N LEU A 35 7.23 -0.07 8.04
CA LEU A 35 7.25 0.53 9.37
C LEU A 35 8.08 -0.32 10.37
N SER A 36 7.94 -1.65 10.34
CA SER A 36 8.68 -2.54 11.25
C SER A 36 10.12 -2.79 10.82
N GLY A 37 10.42 -2.75 9.52
CA GLY A 37 11.77 -2.90 8.98
C GLY A 37 12.70 -1.74 9.29
N ARG A 38 12.18 -0.58 9.72
CA ARG A 38 12.98 0.59 10.09
C ARG A 38 13.59 0.50 11.50
N LYS A 39 13.20 -0.49 12.31
CA LYS A 39 13.64 -0.66 13.72
C LYS A 39 14.80 -1.64 13.94
N ARG A 40 15.56 -1.98 12.90
CA ARG A 40 16.78 -2.81 13.01
C ARG A 40 17.95 -2.14 12.31
N ARG A 41 18.53 -1.12 12.95
CA ARG A 41 19.92 -0.69 12.76
C ARG A 41 20.38 -0.07 14.06
#